data_AF-A0A240EKQ1-F1
#
_entry.id   AF-A0A240EKQ1-F1
#
_cell.length_a   1.000
_cell.length_b   1.000
_cell.length_c   1.000
_cell.angle_alpha   90.00
_cell.angle_beta   90.00
_cell.angle_gamma   90.00
#
_symmetry.space_group_name_H-M   'P 1'
#
loop_
_entity.id
_entity.type
_entity.pdbx_description
1 polymer ?
#
loop_
_entity_poly.entity_id
_entity_poly.type
_entity_poly.pdbx_seq_one_letter_code
_entity_poly.pdbx_strand_id
1 'polypeptide(L)'
;MGSALASIVGTTPFSSFSQNVGIVSITGVASRHVVAFTGVIMVCAGLIPKIGGLVVTIPSSVLGGAGIVMFSMIISSGINILSRLNFTKRDMLIVALGVAAGMTVTIRPETLTYFPDSLRVILGSGITTGSLVALGLNLILKVDVTDEIESAEEKKVLFDESFKQTKNMAELESEKAKTVGLELD
;
A
#
# COMPACT_ATOMS: atom_id res chain seq x y z
N MET A 1 19.91 5.54 6.59
CA MET A 1 20.96 6.58 6.51
C MET A 1 20.43 7.88 5.92
N GLY A 2 19.75 7.87 4.76
CA GLY A 2 19.15 9.09 4.18
C GLY A 2 18.23 9.86 5.13
N SER A 3 17.29 9.19 5.80
CA SER A 3 16.39 9.83 6.77
C SER A 3 17.12 10.39 7.99
N ALA A 4 18.21 9.75 8.45
CA ALA A 4 19.02 10.25 9.57
C ALA A 4 19.76 11.54 9.20
N LEU A 5 20.35 11.60 7.99
CA LEU A 5 20.95 12.82 7.46
C LEU A 5 19.92 13.93 7.24
N ALA A 6 18.72 13.59 6.78
CA ALA A 6 17.63 14.55 6.60
C ALA A 6 17.09 15.12 7.92
N SER A 7 17.09 14.33 9.00
CA SER A 7 16.71 14.82 10.32
C SER A 7 17.72 15.82 10.92
N ILE A 8 19.00 15.73 10.55
CA ILE A 8 20.01 16.74 10.95
C ILE A 8 19.68 18.11 10.36
N VAL A 9 19.12 18.15 9.14
CA VAL A 9 18.66 19.39 8.48
C VAL A 9 17.21 19.76 8.81
N GLY A 10 16.64 19.16 9.87
CA GLY A 10 15.30 19.49 10.38
C GLY A 10 14.13 18.87 9.60
N THR A 11 14.39 17.89 8.73
CA THR A 11 13.35 17.20 7.94
C THR A 11 12.83 15.95 8.67
N THR A 12 11.55 15.64 8.49
CA THR A 12 10.95 14.40 9.03
C THR A 12 11.46 13.16 8.30
N PRO A 13 11.48 11.99 8.96
CA PRO A 13 11.83 10.73 8.32
C PRO A 13 10.95 10.47 7.09
N PHE A 14 11.57 10.16 5.96
CA PHE A 14 10.89 9.77 4.73
C PHE A 14 11.17 8.31 4.38
N SER A 15 10.31 7.75 3.54
CA SER A 15 10.41 6.38 3.02
C SER A 15 10.30 6.37 1.49
N SER A 16 10.64 5.24 0.87
CA SER A 16 10.52 5.05 -0.57
C SER A 16 9.05 5.04 -1.00
N PHE A 17 8.72 5.82 -2.03
CA PHE A 17 7.38 5.83 -2.63
C PHE A 17 7.23 4.71 -3.66
N SER A 18 6.24 3.83 -3.49
CA SER A 18 5.94 2.73 -4.42
C SER A 18 5.53 3.21 -5.83
N GLN A 19 5.11 4.47 -5.97
CA GLN A 19 4.84 5.13 -7.25
C GLN A 19 6.06 5.15 -8.17
N ASN A 20 7.26 5.24 -7.60
CA ASN A 20 8.51 5.30 -8.35
C ASN A 20 8.85 3.97 -9.03
N VAL A 21 8.36 2.84 -8.53
CA VAL A 21 8.54 1.53 -9.17
C VAL A 21 7.55 1.36 -10.33
N GLY A 22 6.33 1.86 -10.17
CA GLY A 22 5.31 1.82 -11.22
C GLY A 22 5.72 2.59 -12.48
N ILE A 23 6.29 3.80 -12.34
CA ILE A 23 6.75 4.57 -13.50
C ILE A 23 7.93 3.88 -14.21
N VAL A 24 8.80 3.18 -13.48
CA VAL A 24 9.90 2.40 -14.06
C VAL A 24 9.37 1.20 -14.86
N SER A 25 8.30 0.54 -14.40
CA SER A 25 7.69 -0.56 -15.16
C SER A 25 7.06 -0.14 -16.49
N ILE A 26 6.56 1.10 -16.58
CA ILE A 26 5.95 1.64 -17.81
C ILE A 26 7.03 2.18 -18.76
N THR A 27 8.02 2.91 -18.22
CA THR A 27 9.07 3.55 -19.02
C THR A 27 10.21 2.60 -19.40
N GLY A 28 10.38 1.49 -18.68
CA GLY A 28 11.49 0.54 -18.86
C GLY A 28 12.86 1.06 -18.43
N VAL A 29 12.94 2.28 -17.86
CA VAL A 29 14.21 2.93 -17.52
C VAL A 29 14.49 2.84 -16.02
N ALA A 30 15.26 1.84 -15.61
CA ALA A 30 15.72 1.63 -14.22
C ALA A 30 17.14 2.16 -13.97
N SER A 31 17.54 3.26 -14.61
CA SER A 31 18.92 3.77 -14.55
C SER A 31 19.18 4.61 -13.28
N ARG A 32 20.24 4.26 -12.52
CA ARG A 32 20.69 5.05 -11.35
C ARG A 32 21.02 6.50 -11.67
N HIS A 33 21.45 6.78 -12.90
CA HIS A 33 21.82 8.12 -13.34
C HIS A 33 20.60 9.03 -13.45
N VAL A 34 19.46 8.49 -13.87
CA VAL A 34 18.19 9.23 -13.93
C VAL A 34 17.76 9.63 -12.53
N VAL A 35 17.84 8.70 -11.56
CA VAL A 35 17.50 8.99 -10.16
C VAL A 35 18.44 10.04 -9.56
N ALA A 36 19.75 9.94 -9.83
CA ALA A 36 20.73 10.91 -9.35
C ALA A 36 20.48 12.31 -9.93
N PHE A 37 20.19 12.40 -11.24
CA PHE A 37 19.88 13.66 -11.91
C PHE A 37 18.60 14.30 -11.36
N THR A 38 17.54 13.52 -11.16
CA THR A 38 16.30 13.99 -10.52
C THR A 38 16.55 14.46 -9.09
N GLY A 39 17.42 13.78 -8.33
CA GLY A 39 17.84 14.20 -7.00
C GLY A 39 18.52 15.57 -7.00
N VAL A 40 19.46 15.79 -7.93
CA VAL A 40 20.12 17.10 -8.09
C VAL A 40 19.12 18.18 -8.49
N ILE A 41 18.20 17.88 -9.41
CA ILE A 41 17.12 18.82 -9.78
C ILE A 41 16.28 19.18 -8.57
N MET A 42 15.90 18.21 -7.73
CA MET A 42 15.10 18.48 -6.53
C MET A 42 15.84 19.34 -5.51
N VAL A 43 17.15 19.12 -5.34
CA VAL A 43 17.98 19.99 -4.49
C VAL A 43 18.00 21.41 -5.04
N CYS A 44 18.27 21.57 -6.34
CA CYS A 44 18.27 22.88 -6.99
C CYS A 44 16.91 23.58 -6.89
N ALA A 45 15.80 22.85 -7.10
CA ALA A 45 14.45 23.39 -6.98
C ALA A 45 14.14 23.81 -5.53
N GLY A 46 14.57 23.03 -4.53
CA GLY A 46 14.40 23.34 -3.11
C GLY A 46 15.19 24.57 -2.65
N LEU A 47 16.32 24.88 -3.28
CA LEU A 47 17.12 26.08 -2.99
C LEU A 47 16.52 27.36 -3.58
N ILE A 48 15.53 27.26 -4.48
CA ILE A 48 14.88 28.42 -5.10
C ILE A 48 13.65 28.83 -4.28
N PRO A 49 13.69 29.94 -3.52
CA PRO A 49 12.58 30.34 -2.64
C PRO A 49 11.30 30.69 -3.41
N LYS A 50 11.40 31.07 -4.70
CA LYS A 50 10.23 31.31 -5.55
C LYS A 50 9.38 30.05 -5.76
N ILE A 51 10.00 28.88 -5.85
CA ILE A 51 9.28 27.61 -5.98
C ILE A 51 8.54 27.30 -4.68
N GLY A 52 9.20 27.51 -3.53
CA GLY A 52 8.55 27.40 -2.22
C GLY A 52 7.34 28.33 -2.06
N GLY A 53 7.46 29.58 -2.52
CA GLY A 53 6.36 30.54 -2.53
C GLY A 53 5.16 30.06 -3.38
N LEU A 54 5.42 29.46 -4.54
CA LEU A 54 4.37 28.91 -5.39
C LEU A 54 3.64 27.72 -4.72
N VAL A 55 4.38 26.85 -4.01
CA VAL A 55 3.79 25.73 -3.27
C VAL A 55 2.83 26.21 -2.18
N VAL A 56 3.16 27.30 -1.47
CA VAL A 56 2.30 27.87 -0.42
C VAL A 56 1.01 28.49 -1.00
N THR A 57 1.02 28.91 -2.27
CA THR A 57 -0.19 29.43 -2.93
C THR A 57 -1.16 28.34 -3.39
N ILE A 58 -0.79 27.05 -3.29
CA ILE A 58 -1.66 25.95 -3.71
C ILE A 58 -2.89 25.89 -2.78
N PRO A 59 -4.12 25.91 -3.31
CA PRO A 59 -5.33 25.84 -2.50
C PRO A 59 -5.44 24.50 -1.75
N SER A 60 -6.00 24.54 -0.54
CA SER A 60 -6.22 23.34 0.29
C SER A 60 -7.05 22.26 -0.41
N SER A 61 -7.97 22.64 -1.31
CA SER A 61 -8.77 21.68 -2.10
C SER A 61 -7.91 20.79 -3.01
N VAL A 62 -6.82 21.33 -3.56
CA VAL A 62 -5.89 20.58 -4.42
C VAL A 62 -5.00 19.66 -3.58
N LEU A 63 -4.49 20.19 -2.45
CA LEU A 63 -3.72 19.39 -1.48
C LEU A 63 -4.54 18.23 -0.92
N GLY A 64 -5.83 18.44 -0.66
CA GLY A 64 -6.77 17.39 -0.25
C GLY A 64 -6.94 16.32 -1.32
N GLY A 65 -7.12 16.71 -2.59
CA GLY A 65 -7.20 15.77 -3.71
C GLY A 65 -5.93 14.92 -3.88
N ALA A 66 -4.76 15.57 -3.83
CA ALA A 66 -3.47 14.86 -3.84
C ALA A 66 -3.32 13.91 -2.65
N GLY A 67 -3.76 14.33 -1.45
CA GLY A 67 -3.78 13.50 -0.25
C GLY A 67 -4.65 12.25 -0.40
N ILE A 68 -5.86 12.38 -0.94
CA ILE A 68 -6.76 11.25 -1.19
C ILE A 68 -6.11 10.21 -2.11
N VAL A 69 -5.46 10.66 -3.19
CA VAL A 69 -4.75 9.75 -4.11
C VAL A 69 -3.62 9.00 -3.40
N MET A 70 -2.83 9.70 -2.59
CA MET A 70 -1.72 9.08 -1.84
C MET A 70 -2.24 8.06 -0.81
N PHE A 71 -3.26 8.41 -0.01
CA PHE A 71 -3.84 7.49 0.96
C PHE A 71 -4.53 6.30 0.29
N SER A 72 -5.22 6.51 -0.83
CA SER A 72 -5.83 5.42 -1.62
C SER A 72 -4.77 4.43 -2.11
N MET A 73 -3.63 4.93 -2.57
CA MET A 73 -2.53 4.08 -3.02
C MET A 73 -1.85 3.33 -1.87
N ILE A 74 -1.73 3.94 -0.70
CA ILE A 74 -1.25 3.27 0.52
C ILE A 74 -2.18 2.10 0.89
N ILE A 75 -3.51 2.34 0.87
CA ILE A 75 -4.51 1.30 1.14
C ILE A 75 -4.41 0.18 0.10
N SER A 76 -4.35 0.51 -1.19
CA SER A 76 -4.21 -0.47 -2.28
C SER A 76 -2.93 -1.30 -2.14
N SER A 77 -1.80 -0.67 -1.81
CA SER A 77 -0.55 -1.38 -1.54
C SER A 77 -0.67 -2.30 -0.32
N GLY A 78 -1.39 -1.88 0.73
CA GLY A 78 -1.68 -2.72 1.90
C GLY A 78 -2.49 -3.96 1.53
N ILE A 79 -3.55 -3.79 0.73
CA ILE A 79 -4.38 -4.89 0.21
C ILE A 79 -3.53 -5.84 -0.66
N ASN A 80 -2.64 -5.31 -1.50
CA ASN A 80 -1.76 -6.13 -2.34
C ASN A 80 -0.68 -6.90 -1.56
N ILE A 81 -0.30 -6.43 -0.37
CA ILE A 81 0.56 -7.21 0.53
C ILE A 81 -0.27 -8.35 1.13
N LEU A 82 -1.51 -8.04 1.55
CA LEU A 82 -2.42 -9.00 2.15
C LEU A 82 -2.87 -10.09 1.17
N SER A 83 -3.03 -9.74 -0.12
CA SER A 83 -3.41 -10.68 -1.18
C SER A 83 -2.41 -11.81 -1.39
N ARG A 84 -1.18 -11.69 -0.85
CA ARG A 84 -0.16 -12.74 -0.90
C ARG A 84 -0.41 -13.84 0.12
N LEU A 85 -1.21 -13.59 1.17
CA LEU A 85 -1.57 -14.60 2.17
C LEU A 85 -2.55 -15.63 1.60
N ASN A 86 -2.57 -16.83 2.19
CA ASN A 86 -3.56 -17.86 1.85
C ASN A 86 -4.92 -17.62 2.50
N PHE A 87 -5.04 -16.56 3.35
CA PHE A 87 -6.26 -16.21 4.05
C PHE A 87 -6.88 -17.39 4.82
N THR A 88 -6.07 -18.11 5.59
CA THR A 88 -6.61 -19.11 6.52
C THR A 88 -7.55 -18.45 7.53
N LYS A 89 -8.40 -19.23 8.22
CA LYS A 89 -9.26 -18.71 9.30
C LYS A 89 -8.44 -17.93 10.35
N ARG A 90 -7.24 -18.42 10.66
CA ARG A 90 -6.27 -17.76 11.55
C ARG A 90 -5.82 -16.41 10.99
N ASP A 91 -5.40 -16.34 9.73
CA ASP A 91 -4.91 -15.11 9.11
C ASP A 91 -6.02 -14.06 9.03
N MET A 92 -7.23 -14.46 8.64
CA MET A 92 -8.40 -13.58 8.61
C MET A 92 -8.70 -13.01 10.00
N LEU A 93 -8.61 -13.82 11.06
CA LEU A 93 -8.79 -13.35 12.44
C LEU A 93 -7.71 -12.36 12.87
N ILE A 94 -6.44 -12.64 12.58
CA ILE A 94 -5.31 -11.75 12.90
C ILE A 94 -5.51 -10.39 12.23
N VAL A 95 -5.85 -10.40 10.94
CA VAL A 95 -6.07 -9.19 10.15
C VAL A 95 -7.28 -8.40 10.66
N ALA A 96 -8.41 -9.07 10.86
CA ALA A 96 -9.64 -8.43 11.33
C ALA A 96 -9.44 -7.76 12.69
N LEU A 97 -8.81 -8.46 13.64
CA LEU A 97 -8.57 -7.95 14.99
C LEU A 97 -7.48 -6.86 15.01
N GLY A 98 -6.43 -6.99 14.20
CA GLY A 98 -5.41 -5.95 14.06
C GLY A 98 -5.98 -4.65 13.49
N VAL A 99 -6.77 -4.74 12.42
CA VAL A 99 -7.43 -3.59 11.78
C VAL A 99 -8.47 -2.98 12.72
N ALA A 100 -9.29 -3.80 13.39
CA ALA A 100 -10.28 -3.33 14.35
C ALA A 100 -9.64 -2.61 15.54
N ALA A 101 -8.55 -3.14 16.10
CA ALA A 101 -7.84 -2.50 17.20
C ALA A 101 -7.23 -1.16 16.79
N GLY A 102 -6.58 -1.10 15.62
CA GLY A 102 -5.99 0.14 15.09
C GLY A 102 -7.04 1.21 14.80
N MET A 103 -8.19 0.84 14.24
CA MET A 103 -9.30 1.76 14.03
C MET A 103 -9.93 2.22 15.34
N THR A 104 -10.07 1.33 16.33
CA THR A 104 -10.65 1.65 17.64
C THR A 104 -9.90 2.78 18.33
N VAL A 105 -8.57 2.71 18.41
CA VAL A 105 -7.79 3.78 19.06
C VAL A 105 -7.76 5.08 18.24
N THR A 106 -7.95 4.98 16.92
CA THR A 106 -7.99 6.16 16.03
C THR A 106 -9.32 6.91 16.15
N ILE A 107 -10.44 6.17 16.23
CA ILE A 107 -11.80 6.73 16.30
C ILE A 107 -12.19 7.09 17.74
N ARG A 108 -11.75 6.29 18.72
CA ARG A 108 -12.08 6.40 20.14
C ARG A 108 -10.79 6.39 20.99
N PRO A 109 -10.01 7.47 20.98
CA PRO A 109 -8.77 7.55 21.75
C PRO A 109 -9.01 7.51 23.27
N GLU A 110 -10.25 7.69 23.74
CA GLU A 110 -10.61 7.56 25.16
C GLU A 110 -10.46 6.14 25.69
N THR A 111 -10.39 5.14 24.81
CA THR A 111 -10.12 3.74 25.19
C THR A 111 -8.76 3.56 25.88
N LEU A 112 -7.81 4.47 25.63
CA LEU A 112 -6.46 4.43 26.21
C LEU A 112 -6.35 5.18 27.56
N THR A 113 -7.45 5.70 28.10
CA THR A 113 -7.44 6.49 29.36
C THR A 113 -7.09 5.66 30.59
N TYR A 114 -7.24 4.33 30.49
CA TYR A 114 -6.87 3.39 31.54
C TYR A 114 -5.39 2.98 31.51
N PHE A 115 -4.62 3.45 30.52
CA PHE A 115 -3.19 3.14 30.37
C PHE A 115 -2.30 4.28 30.91
N PRO A 116 -1.09 3.97 31.42
CA PRO A 116 -0.13 4.98 31.83
C PRO A 116 0.34 5.83 30.64
N ASP A 117 0.72 7.08 30.90
CA ASP A 117 1.01 8.09 29.86
C ASP A 117 2.04 7.62 28.82
N SER A 118 3.07 6.88 29.26
CA SER A 118 4.09 6.33 28.36
C SER A 118 3.51 5.35 27.33
N LEU A 119 2.55 4.50 27.72
CA LEU A 119 1.88 3.59 26.78
C LEU A 119 0.88 4.33 25.90
N ARG A 120 0.24 5.39 26.41
CA ARG A 120 -0.73 6.19 25.67
C ARG A 120 -0.11 6.87 24.45
N VAL A 121 1.13 7.34 24.58
CA VAL A 121 1.86 7.95 23.45
C VAL A 121 2.14 6.94 22.34
N ILE A 122 2.51 5.71 22.70
CA ILE A 122 2.85 4.66 21.74
C ILE A 122 1.59 4.06 21.11
N LEU A 123 0.59 3.74 21.94
CA LEU A 123 -0.68 3.13 21.52
C LEU A 123 -1.66 4.14 20.90
N GLY A 124 -1.40 5.45 21.04
CA GLY A 124 -2.19 6.50 20.40
C GLY A 124 -2.14 6.47 18.87
N SER A 125 -1.12 5.83 18.29
CA SER A 125 -1.06 5.58 16.86
C SER A 125 -1.85 4.32 16.49
N GLY A 126 -2.90 4.46 15.68
CA GLY A 126 -3.68 3.34 15.16
C GLY A 126 -2.85 2.31 14.39
N ILE A 127 -1.84 2.77 13.65
CA ILE A 127 -0.92 1.89 12.92
C ILE A 127 -0.11 1.06 13.92
N THR A 128 0.41 1.69 14.97
CA THR A 128 1.23 1.00 15.99
C THR A 128 0.40 -0.01 16.77
N THR A 129 -0.77 0.39 17.27
CA THR A 129 -1.65 -0.49 18.04
C THR A 129 -2.15 -1.66 17.21
N GLY A 130 -2.63 -1.42 15.99
CA GLY A 130 -3.06 -2.50 15.10
C GLY A 130 -1.94 -3.47 14.77
N SER A 131 -0.72 -2.97 14.54
CA SER A 131 0.46 -3.81 14.27
C SER A 131 0.88 -4.64 15.49
N LEU A 132 0.87 -4.06 16.70
CA LEU A 132 1.20 -4.78 17.93
C LEU A 132 0.19 -5.88 18.23
N VAL A 133 -1.11 -5.61 18.03
CA VAL A 133 -2.17 -6.61 18.19
C VAL A 133 -2.00 -7.73 17.16
N ALA A 134 -1.83 -7.40 15.88
CA ALA A 134 -1.63 -8.40 14.84
C ALA A 134 -0.38 -9.26 15.10
N LEU A 135 0.73 -8.65 15.50
CA LEU A 135 1.97 -9.36 15.84
C LEU A 135 1.79 -10.24 17.08
N GLY A 136 1.13 -9.75 18.11
CA GLY A 136 0.80 -10.51 19.31
C GLY A 136 -0.05 -11.74 18.99
N LEU A 137 -1.10 -11.58 18.19
CA LEU A 137 -1.94 -12.70 17.76
C LEU A 137 -1.18 -13.68 16.87
N ASN A 138 -0.32 -13.20 15.97
CA ASN A 138 0.49 -14.06 15.13
C ASN A 138 1.44 -14.95 15.95
N LEU A 139 1.93 -14.47 17.10
CA LEU A 139 2.77 -15.25 18.02
C LEU A 139 1.95 -16.24 18.88
N ILE A 140 0.75 -15.85 19.32
CA ILE A 140 -0.10 -16.66 20.21
C ILE A 140 -0.80 -17.78 19.43
N LEU A 141 -1.32 -17.46 18.24
CA LEU A 141 -2.04 -18.41 17.40
C LEU A 141 -1.04 -19.27 16.64
N LYS A 142 -1.04 -20.57 16.94
CA LYS A 142 -0.21 -21.57 16.24
C LYS A 142 -0.68 -21.72 14.80
N VAL A 143 0.27 -21.90 13.89
CA VAL A 143 -0.01 -22.24 12.49
C VAL A 143 -0.45 -23.70 12.43
N ASP A 144 -1.63 -23.94 11.88
CA ASP A 144 -2.06 -25.28 11.51
C ASP A 144 -1.66 -25.52 10.05
N VAL A 145 -0.73 -26.44 9.84
CA VAL A 145 -0.17 -26.72 8.51
C VAL A 145 -1.23 -27.31 7.59
N THR A 146 -2.22 -28.03 8.14
CA THR A 146 -3.32 -28.60 7.36
C THR A 146 -4.22 -27.51 6.80
N ASP A 147 -4.58 -26.51 7.62
CA ASP A 147 -5.38 -25.36 7.19
C ASP A 147 -4.64 -24.51 6.13
N GLU A 148 -3.31 -24.38 6.25
CA GLU A 148 -2.50 -23.67 5.25
C GLU A 148 -2.47 -24.37 3.89
N ILE A 149 -2.34 -25.71 3.87
CA ILE A 149 -2.33 -26.49 2.63
C ILE A 149 -3.70 -26.41 1.95
N GLU A 150 -4.79 -26.59 2.71
CA GLU A 150 -6.16 -26.51 2.19
C GLU A 150 -6.46 -25.12 1.60
N SER A 151 -6.10 -24.06 2.33
CA SER A 151 -6.32 -22.69 1.86
C SER A 151 -5.44 -22.32 0.66
N ALA A 152 -4.23 -22.88 0.57
CA ALA A 152 -3.33 -22.68 -0.58
C ALA A 152 -3.81 -23.43 -1.83
N GLU A 153 -4.38 -24.63 -1.67
CA GLU A 153 -5.00 -25.37 -2.76
C GLU A 153 -6.26 -24.67 -3.28
N GLU A 154 -7.14 -24.23 -2.39
CA GLU A 154 -8.35 -23.47 -2.76
C GLU A 154 -7.98 -22.20 -3.56
N LYS A 155 -6.95 -21.47 -3.11
CA LYS A 155 -6.44 -20.30 -3.82
C LYS A 155 -5.85 -20.64 -5.20
N LYS A 156 -5.17 -21.77 -5.35
CA LYS A 156 -4.67 -22.25 -6.66
C LYS A 156 -5.81 -22.60 -7.60
N VAL A 157 -6.82 -23.33 -7.13
CA VAL A 157 -7.99 -23.69 -7.93
C VAL A 157 -8.71 -22.43 -8.43
N LEU A 158 -8.96 -21.46 -7.55
CA LEU A 158 -9.58 -20.19 -7.90
C LEU A 158 -8.75 -19.40 -8.93
N PHE A 159 -7.42 -19.44 -8.79
CA PHE A 159 -6.51 -18.78 -9.73
C PHE A 159 -6.54 -19.42 -11.12
N ASP A 160 -6.54 -20.75 -11.18
CA ASP A 160 -6.63 -21.51 -12.44
C ASP A 160 -8.00 -21.29 -13.13
N GLU A 161 -9.09 -21.24 -12.37
CA GLU A 161 -10.41 -20.87 -12.88
C GLU A 161 -10.44 -19.45 -13.47
N SER A 162 -9.84 -18.49 -12.78
CA SER A 162 -9.72 -17.10 -13.24
C SER A 162 -8.91 -17.00 -14.54
N PHE A 163 -7.83 -17.78 -14.65
CA PHE A 163 -7.01 -17.83 -15.88
C PHE A 163 -7.80 -18.45 -17.03
N LYS A 164 -8.55 -19.53 -16.77
CA LYS A 164 -9.41 -20.18 -17.77
C LYS A 164 -10.51 -19.25 -18.26
N GLN A 165 -11.15 -18.49 -17.36
CA GLN A 165 -12.13 -17.46 -17.73
C GLN A 165 -11.52 -16.35 -18.60
N THR A 166 -10.35 -15.85 -18.23
CA THR A 166 -9.65 -14.80 -18.98
C THR A 166 -9.30 -15.27 -20.40
N LYS A 167 -8.85 -16.52 -20.54
CA LYS A 167 -8.53 -17.13 -21.84
C LYS A 167 -9.79 -17.32 -22.70
N ASN A 168 -10.87 -17.85 -22.12
CA ASN A 168 -12.14 -18.03 -22.83
C ASN A 168 -12.72 -16.69 -23.32
N MET A 169 -12.60 -15.64 -22.50
CA MET A 169 -13.05 -14.29 -22.87
C MET A 169 -12.23 -13.72 -24.04
N ALA A 170 -10.90 -13.87 -24.01
CA ALA A 170 -10.01 -13.44 -25.09
C ALA A 170 -10.26 -14.21 -26.41
N GLU A 171 -10.57 -15.52 -26.32
CA GLU A 171 -10.94 -16.34 -27.48
C GLU A 171 -12.27 -15.87 -28.10
N LEU A 172 -13.28 -15.58 -27.28
CA LEU A 172 -14.57 -15.01 -27.70
C LEU A 172 -14.43 -13.63 -28.36
N GLU A 173 -13.57 -12.75 -27.84
CA GLU A 173 -13.28 -11.46 -28.47
C GLU A 173 -12.54 -11.63 -29.81
N SER A 174 -11.59 -12.57 -29.89
CA SER A 174 -10.91 -12.87 -31.15
C SER A 174 -11.86 -13.46 -32.21
N GLU A 175 -12.86 -14.24 -31.80
CA GLU A 175 -13.84 -14.82 -32.72
C GLU A 175 -14.85 -13.77 -33.20
N LYS A 176 -15.35 -12.91 -32.30
CA LYS A 176 -16.19 -11.75 -32.66
C LYS A 176 -15.48 -10.77 -33.58
N ALA A 177 -14.20 -10.49 -33.34
CA ALA A 177 -13.41 -9.61 -34.21
C ALA A 177 -13.29 -10.17 -35.64
N LYS A 178 -13.22 -11.50 -35.79
CA LYS A 178 -13.21 -12.16 -37.12
C LYS A 178 -14.58 -12.14 -37.81
N THR A 179 -15.69 -12.23 -37.06
CA THR A 179 -17.04 -12.18 -37.65
C THR A 179 -17.43 -10.77 -38.06
N VAL A 180 -17.10 -9.76 -37.26
CA VAL A 180 -17.39 -8.34 -37.58
C VAL A 180 -16.50 -7.83 -38.73
N GLY A 181 -15.28 -8.34 -38.87
CA GLY A 181 -14.42 -8.04 -40.03
C GLY A 181 -14.92 -8.61 -41.36
N LEU A 182 -15.87 -9.55 -41.34
CA LEU A 182 -16.49 -10.14 -42.54
C LEU A 182 -17.82 -9.47 -42.95
N GLU A 183 -18.34 -8.52 -42.16
CA GLU A 183 -19.54 -7.73 -42.50
C GLU A 183 -19.21 -6.38 -43.18
N LEU A 184 -17.93 -6.07 -43.40
CA LEU A 184 -17.46 -4.79 -43.95
C LEU A 184 -16.77 -4.88 -45.33
N ASP A 185 -16.76 -6.05 -45.98
CA ASP A 185 -16.26 -6.27 -47.35
C ASP A 185 -17.40 -6.64 -48.33
#